data_AF-A0A6P6JSD2-F1
#
_entry.id   AF-A0A6P6JSD2-F1
#
_cell.length_a   1.000
_cell.length_b   1.000
_cell.length_c   1.000
_cell.angle_alpha   90.00
_cell.angle_beta   90.00
_cell.angle_gamma   90.00
#
_symmetry.space_group_name_H-M   'P 1'
#
loop_
_entity.id
_entity.type
_entity.pdbx_description
1 polymer ?
#
loop_
_entity_poly.entity_id
_entity_poly.type
_entity_poly.pdbx_seq_one_letter_code
_entity_poly.pdbx_strand_id
1 'polypeptide(L)'
;MAAANQIAGEFENWLNERLDSLEVDREVYGAYILGVLQEEENDEEQKDALRGILSAFLDEDSLEEVCQQILKQWTECGSRSAVKGTHDEVQAIASLIEKQAQIVVKQKEVSEEAKKRKEVLLAQYAHVTDEEDEDDEEEQAAVGIPSEKSMFRNTNVEEVLNRRKQQRDQAREDAQKKKEQDKMQREKDKLAKQERKDKEKKRTQKGERKR
;
A
#
# COMPACT_ATOMS: atom_id res chain seq x y z
N MET A 1 -1.57 -10.51 10.61
CA MET A 1 -1.76 -11.80 9.89
C MET A 1 -1.68 -13.04 10.79
N ALA A 2 -0.82 -13.11 11.80
CA ALA A 2 -0.72 -14.31 12.66
C ALA A 2 -1.95 -14.57 13.55
N ALA A 3 -2.67 -13.53 13.99
CA ALA A 3 -3.84 -13.67 14.86
C ALA A 3 -5.04 -14.34 14.14
N ALA A 4 -5.26 -14.02 12.85
CA ALA A 4 -6.33 -14.63 12.06
C ALA A 4 -6.12 -16.15 11.89
N ASN A 5 -4.87 -16.59 11.68
CA ASN A 5 -4.54 -18.01 11.55
C ASN A 5 -4.63 -18.79 12.86
N GLN A 6 -4.36 -18.17 14.02
CA GLN A 6 -4.52 -18.84 15.32
C GLN A 6 -6.00 -19.08 15.66
N ILE A 7 -6.86 -18.14 15.27
CA ILE A 7 -8.30 -18.18 15.57
C ILE A 7 -9.02 -19.14 14.62
N ALA A 8 -8.61 -19.21 13.36
CA ALA A 8 -9.04 -20.27 12.46
C ALA A 8 -8.71 -21.66 13.06
N GLY A 9 -7.54 -21.82 13.67
CA GLY A 9 -7.18 -23.06 14.37
C GLY A 9 -7.98 -23.36 15.64
N GLU A 10 -8.34 -22.35 16.44
CA GLU A 10 -9.21 -22.53 17.62
C GLU A 10 -10.62 -22.99 17.23
N PHE A 11 -11.21 -22.35 16.21
CA PHE A 11 -12.50 -22.75 15.65
C PHE A 11 -12.42 -24.13 14.99
N GLU A 12 -11.38 -24.41 14.20
CA GLU A 12 -11.18 -25.70 13.53
C GLU A 12 -11.10 -26.86 14.53
N ASN A 13 -10.37 -26.68 15.64
CA ASN A 13 -10.31 -27.69 16.70
C ASN A 13 -11.68 -27.95 17.32
N TRP A 14 -12.44 -26.90 17.63
CA TRP A 14 -13.81 -27.05 18.15
C TRP A 14 -14.74 -27.72 17.14
N LEU A 15 -14.66 -27.33 15.86
CA LEU A 15 -15.45 -27.91 14.79
C LEU A 15 -15.16 -29.40 14.66
N ASN A 16 -13.88 -29.79 14.71
CA ASN A 16 -13.45 -31.18 14.66
C ASN A 16 -14.00 -32.01 15.83
N GLU A 17 -13.93 -31.50 17.08
CA GLU A 17 -14.54 -32.16 18.25
C GLU A 17 -16.06 -32.29 18.13
N ARG A 18 -16.69 -31.27 17.55
CA ARG A 18 -18.14 -31.28 17.31
C ARG A 18 -18.53 -32.30 16.25
N LEU A 19 -17.79 -32.38 15.15
CA LEU A 19 -18.00 -33.37 14.10
C LEU A 19 -17.77 -34.80 14.60
N ASP A 20 -16.73 -35.02 15.41
CA ASP A 20 -16.47 -36.31 16.06
C ASP A 20 -17.65 -36.73 16.96
N SER A 21 -18.25 -35.78 17.68
CA SER A 21 -19.44 -36.04 18.53
C SER A 21 -20.69 -36.39 17.73
N LEU A 22 -20.75 -35.97 16.46
CA LEU A 22 -21.85 -36.25 15.53
C LEU A 22 -21.55 -37.45 14.62
N GLU A 23 -20.43 -38.15 14.85
CA GLU A 23 -19.94 -39.25 14.02
C GLU A 23 -19.72 -38.87 12.53
N VAL A 24 -19.42 -37.59 12.28
CA VAL A 24 -19.12 -37.05 10.94
C VAL A 24 -17.61 -37.03 10.73
N ASP A 25 -17.16 -37.43 9.54
CA ASP A 25 -15.73 -37.47 9.20
C ASP A 25 -15.11 -36.05 9.17
N ARG A 26 -14.32 -35.73 10.19
CA ARG A 26 -13.66 -34.42 10.30
C ARG A 26 -12.61 -34.16 9.22
N GLU A 27 -11.95 -35.18 8.66
CA GLU A 27 -10.90 -35.00 7.65
C GLU A 27 -11.50 -34.52 6.32
N VAL A 28 -12.72 -34.96 6.02
CA VAL A 28 -13.46 -34.55 4.82
C VAL A 28 -14.26 -33.26 5.08
N TYR A 29 -15.05 -33.23 6.14
CA TYR A 29 -16.02 -32.16 6.37
C TYR A 29 -15.46 -30.95 7.12
N GLY A 30 -14.43 -31.13 7.97
CA GLY A 30 -13.85 -30.02 8.74
C GLY A 30 -13.26 -28.93 7.85
N ALA A 31 -12.38 -29.32 6.92
CA ALA A 31 -11.77 -28.39 5.97
C ALA A 31 -12.79 -27.80 4.98
N TYR A 32 -13.77 -28.59 4.56
CA TYR A 32 -14.80 -28.13 3.63
C TYR A 32 -15.73 -27.10 4.26
N ILE A 33 -16.25 -27.37 5.46
CA ILE A 33 -17.09 -26.43 6.21
C ILE A 33 -16.33 -25.14 6.50
N LEU A 34 -15.06 -25.22 6.90
CA LEU A 34 -14.24 -24.05 7.17
C LEU A 34 -14.04 -23.20 5.91
N GLY A 35 -13.83 -23.83 4.76
CA GLY A 35 -13.76 -23.13 3.46
C GLY A 35 -15.06 -22.41 3.12
N VAL A 36 -16.21 -23.10 3.24
CA VAL A 36 -17.54 -22.51 2.99
C VAL A 36 -17.80 -21.30 3.89
N LEU A 37 -17.52 -21.40 5.19
CA LEU A 37 -17.71 -20.30 6.13
C LEU A 37 -16.79 -19.11 5.89
N GLN A 38 -15.66 -19.32 5.22
CA GLN A 38 -14.71 -18.28 4.86
C GLN A 38 -15.03 -17.62 3.52
N GLU A 39 -15.62 -18.36 2.58
CA GLU A 39 -15.98 -17.88 1.24
C GLU A 39 -17.30 -17.11 1.23
N GLU A 40 -18.30 -17.57 1.98
CA GLU A 40 -19.62 -16.94 2.02
C GLU A 40 -19.62 -15.74 2.98
N GLU A 41 -20.00 -14.55 2.49
CA GLU A 41 -20.07 -13.33 3.31
C GLU A 41 -21.42 -13.18 4.05
N ASN A 42 -22.43 -13.97 3.69
CA ASN A 42 -23.78 -13.87 4.24
C ASN A 42 -24.12 -15.05 5.17
N ASP A 43 -24.54 -14.73 6.39
CA ASP A 43 -24.92 -15.73 7.41
C ASP A 43 -26.02 -16.70 6.92
N GLU A 44 -26.96 -16.24 6.09
CA GLU A 44 -28.01 -17.09 5.53
C GLU A 44 -27.47 -18.09 4.48
N GLU A 45 -26.53 -17.66 3.63
CA GLU A 45 -25.89 -18.52 2.63
C GLU A 45 -24.98 -19.56 3.31
N GLN A 46 -24.22 -19.13 4.32
CA GLN A 46 -23.45 -20.02 5.19
C GLN A 46 -24.33 -21.08 5.85
N LYS A 47 -25.51 -20.68 6.35
CA LYS A 47 -26.46 -21.57 6.99
C LYS A 47 -27.06 -22.59 6.03
N ASP A 48 -27.46 -22.15 4.83
CA ASP A 48 -28.01 -23.03 3.81
C ASP A 48 -26.97 -24.03 3.30
N ALA A 49 -25.72 -23.60 3.13
CA ALA A 49 -24.62 -24.48 2.77
C ALA A 49 -24.35 -25.52 3.88
N LEU A 50 -24.29 -25.09 5.15
CA LEU A 50 -24.17 -25.99 6.31
C LEU A 50 -25.32 -27.02 6.36
N ARG A 51 -26.56 -26.58 6.14
CA ARG A 51 -27.73 -27.47 6.07
C ARG A 51 -27.57 -28.50 4.94
N GLY A 52 -27.11 -28.07 3.77
CA GLY A 52 -26.84 -28.96 2.64
C GLY A 52 -25.80 -30.04 2.95
N ILE A 53 -24.79 -29.69 3.74
CA ILE A 53 -23.72 -30.62 4.15
C ILE A 53 -24.20 -31.59 5.22
N LEU A 54 -24.81 -31.06 6.28
CA LEU A 54 -25.10 -31.80 7.50
C LEU A 54 -26.45 -32.54 7.47
N SER A 55 -27.36 -32.19 6.54
CA SER A 55 -28.65 -32.88 6.37
C SER A 55 -28.52 -34.35 5.99
N ALA A 56 -27.38 -34.76 5.43
CA ALA A 56 -27.10 -36.17 5.14
C ALA A 56 -26.83 -37.00 6.41
N PHE A 57 -26.54 -36.35 7.54
CA PHE A 57 -26.10 -37.00 8.78
C PHE A 57 -27.04 -36.77 9.96
N LEU A 58 -27.82 -35.69 9.94
CA LEU A 58 -28.63 -35.23 11.07
C LEU A 58 -30.10 -35.12 10.69
N ASP A 59 -30.99 -35.40 11.65
CA ASP A 59 -32.42 -35.16 11.53
C ASP A 59 -32.72 -33.65 11.58
N GLU A 60 -33.81 -33.22 10.93
CA GLU A 60 -34.16 -31.80 10.70
C GLU A 60 -34.18 -30.95 11.99
N ASP A 61 -34.65 -31.50 13.10
CA ASP A 61 -34.68 -30.82 14.41
C ASP A 61 -33.26 -30.60 14.98
N SER A 62 -32.39 -31.60 14.88
CA SER A 62 -31.01 -31.53 15.38
C SER A 62 -30.08 -30.75 14.44
N LEU A 63 -30.37 -30.78 13.14
CA LEU A 63 -29.64 -30.11 12.08
C LEU A 63 -29.64 -28.60 12.30
N GLU A 64 -30.81 -28.03 12.58
CA GLU A 64 -30.96 -26.59 12.77
C GLU A 64 -30.19 -26.11 13.99
N GLU A 65 -30.26 -26.85 15.10
CA GLU A 65 -29.52 -26.54 16.32
C GLU A 65 -28.00 -26.60 16.10
N VAL A 66 -27.51 -27.62 15.38
CA VAL A 66 -26.09 -27.78 15.07
C VAL A 66 -25.60 -26.65 14.15
N CYS A 67 -26.35 -26.32 13.10
CA CYS A 67 -25.99 -25.23 12.18
C CYS A 67 -25.90 -23.89 12.93
N GLN A 68 -26.87 -23.58 13.79
CA GLN A 68 -26.83 -22.37 14.61
C GLN A 68 -25.64 -22.35 15.57
N GLN A 69 -25.29 -23.49 16.18
CA GLN A 69 -24.13 -23.58 17.07
C GLN A 69 -22.81 -23.32 16.32
N ILE A 70 -22.65 -23.90 15.13
CA ILE A 70 -21.46 -23.70 14.30
C ILE A 70 -21.30 -22.22 13.92
N LEU A 71 -22.37 -21.57 13.45
CA LEU A 71 -22.35 -20.14 13.08
C LEU A 71 -22.10 -19.25 14.29
N LYS A 72 -22.69 -19.56 15.44
CA LYS A 72 -22.43 -18.83 16.68
C LYS A 72 -20.96 -18.93 17.10
N GLN A 73 -20.37 -20.13 17.03
CA GLN A 73 -18.97 -20.31 17.37
C GLN A 73 -18.03 -19.61 16.37
N TRP A 74 -18.39 -19.64 15.08
CA TRP A 74 -17.67 -18.94 14.01
C TRP A 74 -17.66 -17.41 14.24
N THR A 75 -18.83 -16.83 14.49
CA THR A 75 -18.97 -15.38 14.77
C THR A 75 -18.34 -14.98 16.08
N GLU A 76 -18.36 -15.82 17.13
CA GLU A 76 -17.68 -15.56 18.40
C GLU A 76 -16.15 -15.58 18.24
N CYS A 77 -15.61 -16.52 17.46
CA CYS A 77 -14.20 -16.56 17.11
C CYS A 77 -13.79 -15.32 16.28
N GLY A 78 -14.61 -14.94 15.29
CA GLY A 78 -14.41 -13.73 14.49
C GLY A 78 -14.47 -12.43 15.32
N SER A 79 -15.42 -12.32 16.24
CA SER A 79 -15.59 -11.14 17.11
C SER A 79 -14.44 -10.97 18.10
N ARG A 80 -13.95 -12.07 18.69
CA ARG A 80 -12.72 -12.05 19.51
C ARG A 80 -11.51 -11.56 18.72
N SER A 81 -11.44 -11.87 17.42
CA SER A 81 -10.38 -11.40 16.52
C SER A 81 -10.44 -9.89 16.32
N ALA A 82 -11.63 -9.33 16.04
CA ALA A 82 -11.82 -7.90 15.85
C ALA A 82 -11.46 -7.09 17.10
N VAL A 83 -11.83 -7.57 18.30
CA VAL A 83 -11.52 -6.89 19.56
C VAL A 83 -10.02 -6.96 19.90
N LYS A 84 -9.34 -8.10 19.67
CA LYS A 84 -7.88 -8.22 19.89
C LYS A 84 -7.08 -7.41 18.87
N GLY A 85 -7.48 -7.42 17.60
CA GLY A 85 -6.79 -6.68 16.53
C GLY A 85 -6.87 -5.16 16.72
N THR A 86 -8.06 -4.65 17.02
CA THR A 86 -8.26 -3.21 17.25
C THR A 86 -7.50 -2.70 18.48
N HIS A 87 -7.45 -3.47 19.58
CA HIS A 87 -6.71 -3.07 20.77
C HIS A 87 -5.20 -2.96 20.52
N ASP A 88 -4.61 -3.93 19.82
CA ASP A 88 -3.17 -3.95 19.53
C ASP A 88 -2.76 -2.85 18.53
N GLU A 89 -3.60 -2.59 17.52
CA GLU A 89 -3.39 -1.49 16.57
C GLU A 89 -3.49 -0.11 17.24
N VAL A 90 -4.49 0.11 18.08
CA VAL A 90 -4.65 1.37 18.84
C VAL A 90 -3.46 1.58 19.79
N GLN A 91 -2.97 0.52 20.43
CA GLN A 91 -1.79 0.58 21.30
C GLN A 91 -0.50 0.88 20.51
N ALA A 92 -0.34 0.30 19.31
CA ALA A 92 0.78 0.59 18.43
C ALA A 92 0.76 2.05 17.92
N ILE A 93 -0.42 2.56 17.55
CA ILE A 93 -0.61 3.96 17.15
C ILE A 93 -0.28 4.90 18.31
N ALA A 94 -0.76 4.62 19.52
CA ALA A 94 -0.44 5.41 20.71
C ALA A 94 1.07 5.46 20.98
N SER A 95 1.76 4.32 20.90
CA SER A 95 3.22 4.26 21.06
C SER A 95 3.99 5.03 19.96
N LEU A 96 3.49 5.01 18.72
CA LEU A 96 4.09 5.77 17.62
C LEU A 96 3.92 7.29 17.80
N ILE A 97 2.74 7.73 18.24
CA ILE A 97 2.48 9.14 18.55
C ILE A 97 3.38 9.61 19.69
N GLU A 98 3.53 8.83 20.75
CA GLU A 98 4.42 9.14 21.87
C GLU A 98 5.88 9.31 21.42
N LYS A 99 6.38 8.40 20.58
CA LYS A 99 7.74 8.49 20.01
C LYS A 99 7.93 9.72 19.12
N GLN A 100 6.92 10.11 18.34
CA GLN A 100 6.99 11.30 17.49
C GLN A 100 6.90 12.60 18.31
N ALA A 101 6.08 12.62 19.38
CA ALA A 101 5.94 13.76 20.27
C ALA A 101 7.22 14.03 21.08
N GLN A 102 8.01 13.00 21.39
CA GLN A 102 9.27 13.15 22.12
C GLN A 102 10.43 13.66 21.26
N ILE A 103 10.32 13.62 19.92
CA ILE A 103 11.38 14.01 18.97
C ILE A 103 11.30 15.49 18.55
N VAL A 104 10.17 16.17 18.78
CA VAL A 104 9.98 17.58 18.39
C VAL A 104 9.73 18.42 19.64
N VAL A 105 10.78 18.92 20.27
CA VAL A 105 11.00 20.34 20.62
C VAL A 105 12.44 20.45 21.15
N LYS A 106 13.42 20.49 20.25
CA LYS A 106 14.59 21.34 20.51
C LYS A 106 14.27 22.67 19.84
N GLN A 107 13.88 23.66 20.62
CA GLN A 107 13.68 25.02 20.13
C GLN A 107 14.99 25.47 19.47
N LYS A 108 15.02 25.53 18.15
CA LYS A 108 16.14 26.12 17.40
C LYS A 108 16.07 27.62 17.65
N GLU A 109 17.06 28.18 18.34
CA GLU A 109 17.20 29.61 18.53
C GLU A 109 17.25 30.29 17.15
N VAL A 110 16.20 31.07 16.85
CA VAL A 110 16.08 31.77 15.57
C VAL A 110 16.95 33.02 15.64
N SER A 111 18.06 33.00 14.87
CA SER A 111 18.92 34.16 14.64
C SER A 111 18.10 35.38 14.17
N GLU A 112 18.49 36.57 14.63
CA GLU A 112 17.77 37.84 14.41
C GLU A 112 17.53 38.16 12.93
N GLU A 113 18.37 37.64 12.05
CA GLU A 113 18.24 37.83 10.60
C GLU A 113 16.97 37.17 10.03
N ALA A 114 16.56 36.02 10.58
CA ALA A 114 15.33 35.34 10.20
C ALA A 114 14.08 36.05 10.78
N LYS A 115 14.22 36.70 11.94
CA LYS A 115 13.14 37.55 12.50
C LYS A 115 12.90 38.77 11.62
N LYS A 116 13.96 39.46 11.19
CA LYS A 116 13.85 40.61 10.27
C LYS A 116 13.22 40.21 8.94
N ARG A 117 13.61 39.09 8.34
CA ARG A 117 12.98 38.59 7.09
C ARG A 117 11.50 38.27 7.28
N LYS A 118 11.12 37.71 8.42
CA LYS A 118 9.71 37.44 8.76
C LYS A 118 8.93 38.75 8.94
N GLU A 119 9.51 39.75 9.59
CA GLU A 119 8.91 41.06 9.81
C GLU A 119 8.70 41.84 8.52
N VAL A 120 9.68 41.84 7.61
CA VAL A 120 9.53 42.46 6.27
C VAL A 120 8.39 41.79 5.49
N LEU A 121 8.28 40.46 5.56
CA LEU A 121 7.18 39.75 4.91
C LEU A 121 5.82 40.13 5.52
N LEU A 122 5.74 40.21 6.86
CA LEU A 122 4.52 40.64 7.57
C LEU A 122 4.12 42.08 7.21
N ALA A 123 5.08 43.00 7.13
CA ALA A 123 4.83 44.39 6.73
C ALA A 123 4.34 44.49 5.28
N GLN A 124 4.86 43.64 4.37
CA GLN A 124 4.38 43.57 3.00
C GLN A 124 2.91 43.12 2.91
N TYR A 125 2.45 42.28 3.84
CA TYR A 125 1.05 41.90 3.93
C TYR A 125 0.19 42.95 4.66
N ALA A 126 0.77 43.70 5.60
CA ALA A 126 0.08 44.76 6.34
C ALA A 126 -0.28 45.98 5.45
N HIS A 127 0.52 46.28 4.42
CA HIS A 127 0.24 47.37 3.48
C HIS A 127 -0.99 47.11 2.58
N VAL A 128 -1.57 45.90 2.59
CA VAL A 128 -2.74 45.56 1.74
C VAL A 128 -4.07 45.77 2.49
N THR A 129 -4.07 46.31 3.71
CA THR A 129 -5.29 46.38 4.55
C THR A 129 -5.55 47.76 5.17
N ASP A 130 -4.73 48.78 4.90
CA ASP A 130 -4.85 50.11 5.54
C ASP A 130 -4.79 51.24 4.49
N GLU A 131 -5.50 51.08 3.37
CA GLU A 131 -5.70 52.14 2.38
C GLU A 131 -7.19 52.15 1.97
N GLU A 132 -8.05 52.31 2.98
CA GLU A 132 -9.41 52.82 2.82
C GLU A 132 -9.47 54.16 3.55
N ASP A 133 -9.49 55.27 2.79
CA ASP A 133 -10.41 56.40 3.01
C ASP A 133 -10.15 57.53 1.99
N GLU A 134 -11.09 57.67 1.05
CA GLU A 134 -11.81 58.91 0.66
C GLU A 134 -12.16 58.98 -0.85
N ASP A 135 -13.48 59.06 -1.09
CA ASP A 135 -14.22 59.59 -2.24
C ASP A 135 -14.62 58.70 -3.45
N ASP A 136 -15.92 58.39 -3.41
CA ASP A 136 -16.95 58.47 -4.46
C ASP A 136 -17.11 57.41 -5.58
N GLU A 137 -18.37 56.94 -5.61
CA GLU A 137 -19.21 56.44 -6.70
C GLU A 137 -18.87 55.13 -7.44
N GLU A 138 -19.79 54.17 -7.21
CA GLU A 138 -20.22 53.04 -8.05
C GLU A 138 -19.54 52.85 -9.42
N GLU A 139 -18.76 51.77 -9.57
CA GLU A 139 -18.98 50.81 -10.65
C GLU A 139 -18.33 49.45 -10.39
N GLN A 140 -19.14 48.41 -10.49
CA GLN A 140 -18.72 47.01 -10.39
C GLN A 140 -17.90 46.64 -11.64
N ALA A 141 -16.64 46.25 -11.45
CA ALA A 141 -15.93 45.44 -12.45
C ALA A 141 -14.93 44.49 -11.78
N ALA A 142 -15.27 43.21 -11.86
CA ALA A 142 -14.54 42.04 -11.39
C ALA A 142 -13.00 42.13 -11.54
N VAL A 143 -12.30 42.33 -10.41
CA VAL A 143 -10.86 42.08 -10.31
C VAL A 143 -10.68 40.63 -9.88
N GLY A 144 -10.29 39.79 -10.84
CA GLY A 144 -10.02 38.38 -10.63
C GLY A 144 -8.90 38.18 -9.61
N ILE A 145 -9.27 37.71 -8.42
CA ILE A 145 -8.35 37.10 -7.48
C ILE A 145 -7.74 35.89 -8.19
N PRO A 146 -6.42 35.83 -8.46
CA PRO A 146 -5.81 34.59 -8.90
C PRO A 146 -5.85 33.65 -7.69
N SER A 147 -6.85 32.76 -7.69
CA SER A 147 -7.00 31.67 -6.73
C SER A 147 -5.90 30.63 -6.95
N GLU A 148 -4.63 31.02 -6.79
CA GLU A 148 -3.49 30.10 -6.82
C GLU A 148 -3.08 29.62 -5.42
N LYS A 149 -3.85 29.98 -4.39
CA LYS A 149 -3.51 29.70 -2.99
C LYS A 149 -4.68 29.09 -2.22
N SER A 150 -5.32 28.07 -2.80
CA SER A 150 -5.99 27.07 -1.96
C SER A 150 -4.92 26.47 -1.04
N MET A 151 -4.97 26.79 0.26
CA MET A 151 -4.02 26.31 1.27
C MET A 151 -4.07 24.78 1.45
N PHE A 152 -5.00 24.12 0.78
CA PHE A 152 -5.12 22.67 0.72
C PHE A 152 -5.10 22.25 -0.75
N ARG A 153 -3.88 22.22 -1.34
CA ARG A 153 -3.68 21.47 -2.58
C ARG A 153 -3.95 20.00 -2.29
N ASN A 154 -4.73 19.37 -3.16
CA ASN A 154 -4.96 17.94 -3.08
C ASN A 154 -3.66 17.21 -3.50
N THR A 155 -2.83 16.88 -2.51
CA THR A 155 -1.55 16.19 -2.70
C THR A 155 -1.74 14.87 -3.45
N ASN A 156 -2.89 14.20 -3.30
CA ASN A 156 -3.14 12.93 -3.98
C ASN A 156 -3.24 13.13 -5.50
N VAL A 157 -3.87 14.21 -5.96
CA VAL A 157 -3.95 14.52 -7.40
C VAL A 157 -2.58 14.87 -7.96
N GLU A 158 -1.79 15.67 -7.23
CA GLU A 158 -0.43 16.03 -7.62
C GLU A 158 0.50 14.80 -7.65
N GLU A 159 0.39 13.91 -6.67
CA GLU A 159 1.15 12.67 -6.58
C GLU A 159 0.81 11.70 -7.72
N VAL A 160 -0.48 11.54 -8.06
CA VAL A 160 -0.90 10.71 -9.19
C VAL A 160 -0.35 11.25 -10.52
N LEU A 161 -0.40 12.57 -10.72
CA LEU A 161 0.17 13.19 -11.92
C LEU A 161 1.69 13.05 -11.99
N ASN A 162 2.39 13.25 -10.87
CA ASN A 162 3.84 13.07 -10.79
C ASN A 162 4.25 11.61 -11.01
N ARG A 163 3.52 10.64 -10.43
CA ARG A 163 3.76 9.21 -10.64
C ARG A 163 3.58 8.81 -12.10
N ARG A 164 2.52 9.30 -12.77
CA ARG A 164 2.29 9.05 -14.20
C ARG A 164 3.38 9.69 -15.08
N LYS A 165 3.85 10.88 -14.72
CA LYS A 165 4.96 11.56 -15.40
C LYS A 165 6.27 10.77 -15.25
N GLN A 166 6.61 10.36 -14.03
CA GLN A 166 7.79 9.53 -13.76
C GLN A 166 7.76 8.21 -14.51
N GLN A 167 6.61 7.52 -14.57
CA GLN A 167 6.49 6.28 -15.36
C GLN A 167 6.79 6.50 -16.84
N ARG A 168 6.30 7.62 -17.42
CA ARG A 168 6.56 7.96 -18.82
C ARG A 168 8.03 8.30 -19.06
N ASP A 169 8.65 9.02 -18.14
CA ASP A 169 10.05 9.42 -18.26
C ASP A 169 10.98 8.20 -18.06
N GLN A 170 10.68 7.32 -17.10
CA GLN A 170 11.36 6.03 -16.92
C GLN A 170 11.30 5.16 -18.18
N ALA A 171 10.12 5.05 -18.81
CA ALA A 171 9.98 4.27 -20.05
C ALA A 171 10.82 4.85 -21.21
N ARG A 172 10.99 6.18 -21.25
CA ARG A 172 11.87 6.84 -22.24
C ARG A 172 13.34 6.56 -21.94
N GLU A 173 13.75 6.66 -20.68
CA GLU A 173 15.12 6.36 -20.25
C GLU A 173 15.49 4.90 -20.51
N ASP A 174 14.61 3.95 -20.19
CA ASP A 174 14.85 2.52 -20.41
C ASP A 174 14.97 2.21 -21.92
N ALA A 175 14.16 2.84 -22.77
CA ALA A 175 14.25 2.71 -24.21
C ALA A 175 15.57 3.29 -24.76
N GLN A 176 16.00 4.46 -24.27
CA GLN A 176 17.28 5.06 -24.65
C GLN A 176 18.46 4.21 -24.18
N LYS A 177 18.43 3.75 -22.93
CA LYS A 177 19.46 2.88 -22.34
C LYS A 177 19.59 1.57 -23.09
N LYS A 178 18.47 0.94 -23.49
CA LYS A 178 18.50 -0.27 -24.35
C LYS A 178 19.16 0.01 -25.70
N LYS A 179 18.83 1.14 -26.33
CA LYS A 179 19.45 1.55 -27.61
C LYS A 179 20.95 1.81 -27.46
N GLU A 180 21.39 2.41 -26.36
CA GLU A 180 22.79 2.65 -26.06
C GLU A 180 23.55 1.34 -25.76
N GLN A 181 22.95 0.43 -25.00
CA GLN A 181 23.53 -0.89 -24.74
C GLN A 181 23.71 -1.69 -26.03
N ASP A 182 22.70 -1.71 -26.92
CA ASP A 182 22.80 -2.35 -28.22
C ASP A 182 23.91 -1.73 -29.09
N LYS A 183 24.06 -0.40 -29.04
CA LYS A 183 25.14 0.31 -29.75
C LYS A 183 26.52 -0.06 -29.19
N MET A 184 26.68 -0.03 -27.87
CA MET A 184 27.93 -0.39 -27.19
C MET A 184 28.32 -1.84 -27.46
N GLN A 185 27.36 -2.76 -27.48
CA GLN A 185 27.62 -4.16 -27.79
C GLN A 185 28.09 -4.33 -29.24
N ARG A 186 27.45 -3.65 -30.20
CA ARG A 186 27.91 -3.65 -31.60
C ARG A 186 29.31 -3.08 -31.77
N GLU A 187 29.65 -2.00 -31.06
CA GLU A 187 30.99 -1.42 -31.09
C GLU A 187 32.04 -2.35 -30.47
N LYS A 188 31.71 -2.98 -29.34
CA LYS A 188 32.55 -3.98 -28.68
C LYS A 188 32.85 -5.16 -29.61
N ASP A 189 31.84 -5.67 -30.31
CA ASP A 189 31.99 -6.79 -31.25
C ASP A 189 32.84 -6.40 -32.49
N LYS A 190 32.69 -5.15 -32.98
CA LYS A 190 33.54 -4.62 -34.06
C LYS A 190 34.99 -4.51 -33.61
N LEU A 191 35.24 -3.97 -32.43
CA LEU A 191 36.58 -3.79 -31.89
C LEU A 191 37.27 -5.13 -31.62
N ALA A 192 36.54 -6.11 -31.07
CA ALA A 192 37.04 -7.47 -30.88
C ALA A 192 37.41 -8.15 -32.21
N LYS A 193 36.64 -7.94 -33.29
CA LYS A 193 36.99 -8.43 -34.64
C LYS A 193 38.26 -7.77 -35.18
N GLN A 194 38.40 -6.45 -35.00
CA GLN A 194 39.59 -5.71 -35.40
C GLN A 194 40.83 -6.22 -34.65
N GLU A 195 40.73 -6.37 -33.32
CA GLU A 195 41.83 -6.83 -32.48
C GLU A 195 42.27 -8.25 -32.83
N ARG A 196 41.33 -9.15 -33.15
CA ARG A 196 41.65 -10.51 -33.65
C ARG A 196 42.43 -10.44 -34.97
N LYS A 197 41.98 -9.63 -35.94
CA LYS A 197 42.68 -9.44 -37.22
C LYS A 197 44.08 -8.87 -37.02
N ASP A 198 44.24 -7.90 -36.12
CA ASP A 198 45.54 -7.27 -35.86
C ASP A 198 46.49 -8.19 -35.10
N LYS A 199 45.98 -8.99 -34.14
CA LYS A 199 46.77 -10.05 -33.47
C LYS A 199 47.23 -11.10 -34.47
N GLU A 200 46.38 -11.51 -35.42
CA GLU A 200 46.74 -12.45 -36.48
C GLU A 200 47.81 -11.88 -37.41
N LYS A 201 47.64 -10.64 -37.89
CA LYS A 201 48.66 -9.93 -38.69
C LYS A 201 50.00 -9.79 -37.97
N LYS A 202 49.98 -9.46 -36.67
CA LYS A 202 51.20 -9.41 -35.83
C LYS A 202 51.84 -10.79 -35.67
N ARG A 203 51.06 -11.87 -35.66
CA ARG A 203 51.57 -13.25 -35.56
C ARG A 203 52.26 -13.68 -36.85
N THR A 204 51.70 -13.37 -38.02
CA THR A 204 52.27 -13.73 -39.32
C THR A 204 53.51 -12.91 -39.66
N GLN A 205 53.52 -11.61 -39.38
CA GLN A 205 54.66 -10.72 -39.66
C GLN A 205 55.89 -11.02 -38.78
N LYS A 206 55.69 -11.53 -37.55
CA LYS A 206 56.79 -12.05 -36.71
C LYS A 206 57.37 -13.37 -37.23
N GLY A 207 56.62 -14.14 -38.02
CA GLY A 207 57.06 -15.39 -38.63
C GLY A 207 58.00 -15.18 -39.81
N GLU A 208 57.78 -14.15 -40.62
CA GLU A 208 58.65 -13.81 -41.75
C GLU A 208 59.97 -13.15 -41.32
N ARG A 209 59.98 -12.32 -40.27
CA ARG A 209 61.22 -11.75 -39.71
C ARG A 209 62.17 -12.76 -39.05
N LYS A 210 61.70 -13.99 -38.81
CA LYS A 210 62.47 -15.07 -38.17
C LYS A 210 63.01 -16.09 -39.19
N ARG A 211 62.63 -16.00 -40.46
CA ARG A 211 63.19 -16.81 -41.55
C ARG A 211 64.30 -16.06 -42.27
#